data_AF-A0A9X2HBI5-F1
#
_entry.id   AF-A0A9X2HBI5-F1
#
_cell.length_a   1.000
_cell.length_b   1.000
_cell.length_c   1.000
_cell.angle_alpha   90.00
_cell.angle_beta   90.00
_cell.angle_gamma   90.00
#
_symmetry.space_group_name_H-M   'P 1'
#
loop_
_entity.id
_entity.type
_entity.pdbx_description
1 polymer ?
#
loop_
_entity_poly.entity_id
_entity_poly.type
_entity_poly.pdbx_seq_one_letter_code
_entity_poly.pdbx_strand_id
1 'polypeptide(L)'
;MVAAQTDSIPNEASCPIHLEILALLLRSDGRTKQALIQEIPGPSRARLAFFCYNRVHLRSLAFQVAALCELRDLRLIAGTKGDLLYSQATEAGLFDDSDPASRRKGVTLARTARG
;
A
#
# COMPACT_ATOMS: atom_id res chain seq x y z
N MET A 1 -0.19 5.85 -30.43
CA MET A 1 0.84 5.24 -29.54
C MET A 1 1.60 6.38 -28.87
N VAL A 2 1.14 6.85 -27.71
CA VAL A 2 1.77 7.98 -27.00
C VAL A 2 2.68 7.41 -25.92
N ALA A 3 3.99 7.45 -26.16
CA ALA A 3 4.98 7.27 -25.12
C ALA A 3 5.00 8.55 -24.27
N ALA A 4 4.46 8.50 -23.06
CA ALA A 4 4.65 9.57 -22.09
C ALA A 4 6.08 9.50 -21.58
N GLN A 5 6.95 10.33 -22.16
CA GLN A 5 8.32 10.56 -21.70
C GLN A 5 8.29 11.02 -20.24
N THR A 6 8.95 10.24 -19.39
CA THR A 6 9.13 10.54 -17.96
C THR A 6 10.24 11.56 -17.83
N ASP A 7 9.91 12.74 -17.33
CA ASP A 7 10.88 13.74 -16.89
C ASP A 7 11.72 13.10 -15.75
N SER A 8 12.94 12.67 -16.08
CA SER A 8 13.83 11.97 -15.16
C SER A 8 14.43 12.97 -14.16
N ILE A 9 13.80 13.10 -13.00
CA ILE A 9 14.53 13.45 -11.78
C ILE A 9 15.43 12.23 -11.48
N PRO A 10 16.76 12.37 -11.48
CA PRO A 10 17.70 11.25 -11.56
C PRO A 10 17.73 10.30 -10.35
N ASN A 11 16.82 10.46 -9.38
CA ASN A 11 16.78 9.64 -8.17
C ASN A 11 15.37 9.24 -7.72
N GLU A 12 14.32 9.54 -8.51
CA GLU A 12 12.97 9.13 -8.18
C GLU A 12 12.58 7.90 -9.01
N ALA A 13 12.38 6.75 -8.35
CA ALA A 13 11.89 5.55 -9.02
C ALA A 13 10.54 5.86 -9.66
N SER A 14 10.41 5.60 -10.97
CA SER A 14 9.16 5.77 -11.71
C SER A 14 8.10 4.75 -11.23
N CYS A 15 6.84 5.16 -11.22
CA CYS A 15 5.73 4.26 -10.87
C CYS A 15 5.70 3.07 -11.84
N PRO A 16 5.69 1.81 -11.35
CA PRO A 16 5.65 0.63 -12.21
C PRO A 16 4.26 0.36 -12.83
N ILE A 17 3.27 1.20 -12.51
CA ILE A 17 1.91 1.17 -13.03
C ILE A 17 1.48 2.59 -13.44
N HIS A 18 0.42 2.69 -14.22
CA HIS A 18 -0.15 3.97 -14.61
C HIS A 18 -0.66 4.75 -13.38
N LEU A 19 -0.43 6.07 -13.34
CA LEU A 19 -0.79 6.90 -12.19
C LEU A 19 -2.31 6.88 -11.90
N GLU A 20 -3.15 6.72 -12.92
CA GLU A 20 -4.60 6.56 -12.75
C GLU A 20 -4.96 5.31 -11.93
N ILE A 21 -4.25 4.21 -12.13
CA ILE A 21 -4.45 2.96 -11.36
C ILE A 21 -3.99 3.18 -9.92
N LEU A 22 -2.86 3.85 -9.71
CA LEU A 22 -2.39 4.20 -8.37
C LEU A 22 -3.39 5.10 -7.63
N ALA A 23 -3.91 6.13 -8.29
CA ALA A 23 -4.93 7.01 -7.75
C ALA A 23 -6.21 6.24 -7.39
N LEU A 24 -6.63 5.31 -8.26
CA LEU A 24 -7.75 4.41 -7.98
C LEU A 24 -7.49 3.56 -6.74
N LEU A 25 -6.33 2.90 -6.63
CA LEU A 25 -5.97 2.11 -5.47
C LEU A 25 -6.00 2.93 -4.17
N LEU A 26 -5.54 4.18 -4.19
CA LEU A 26 -5.51 5.04 -3.00
C LEU A 26 -6.90 5.44 -2.50
N ARG A 27 -7.89 5.58 -3.40
CA ARG A 27 -9.28 5.94 -3.06
C ARG A 27 -10.19 4.74 -2.82
N SER A 28 -9.81 3.55 -3.28
CA SER A 28 -10.60 2.33 -3.14
C SER A 28 -10.68 1.84 -1.69
N ASP A 29 -11.82 1.28 -1.33
CA ASP A 29 -12.02 0.51 -0.09
C ASP A 29 -11.19 -0.78 -0.09
N GLY A 30 -11.06 -1.42 1.07
CA GLY A 30 -10.19 -2.59 1.26
C GLY A 30 -10.47 -3.74 0.28
N ARG A 31 -11.75 -4.10 0.05
CA ARG A 31 -12.10 -5.23 -0.84
C ARG A 31 -11.82 -4.89 -2.30
N THR A 32 -12.30 -3.73 -2.76
CA THR A 32 -12.07 -3.28 -4.14
C THR A 32 -10.58 -3.13 -4.42
N LYS A 33 -9.83 -2.57 -3.48
CA LYS A 33 -8.38 -2.41 -3.58
C LYS A 33 -7.66 -3.75 -3.69
N GLN A 34 -8.02 -4.75 -2.86
CA GLN A 34 -7.41 -6.08 -2.95
C GLN A 34 -7.67 -6.74 -4.31
N ALA A 35 -8.90 -6.66 -4.83
CA ALA A 35 -9.24 -7.18 -6.16
C ALA A 35 -8.40 -6.49 -7.25
N LEU A 36 -8.33 -5.16 -7.23
CA LEU A 36 -7.51 -4.39 -8.18
C LEU A 36 -6.02 -4.73 -8.10
N ILE A 37 -5.49 -4.98 -6.91
CA ILE A 37 -4.09 -5.40 -6.74
C ILE A 37 -3.89 -6.78 -7.38
N GLN A 38 -4.81 -7.73 -7.22
CA GLN A 38 -4.67 -9.08 -7.76
C GLN A 38 -4.64 -9.12 -9.29
N GLU A 39 -5.34 -8.20 -9.97
CA GLU A 39 -5.30 -8.03 -11.43
C GLU A 39 -3.92 -7.59 -11.96
N ILE A 40 -3.08 -7.00 -11.12
CA ILE A 40 -1.73 -6.58 -11.52
C ILE A 40 -0.82 -7.82 -11.58
N PRO A 41 0.01 -7.98 -12.63
CA PRO A 41 0.96 -9.09 -12.71
C PRO A 41 1.92 -9.12 -11.51
N GLY A 42 2.24 -10.33 -11.02
CA GLY A 42 3.08 -10.56 -9.83
C GLY A 42 4.36 -9.70 -9.76
N PRO A 43 5.20 -9.68 -10.81
CA PRO A 43 6.42 -8.86 -10.83
C PRO A 43 6.12 -7.36 -10.72
N SER A 44 5.05 -6.88 -11.34
CA SER A 44 4.64 -5.47 -11.27
C SER A 44 4.09 -5.10 -9.89
N ARG A 45 3.35 -6.00 -9.24
CA ARG A 45 2.91 -5.81 -7.84
C ARG A 45 4.07 -5.71 -6.88
N ALA A 46 5.07 -6.59 -7.02
CA ALA A 46 6.25 -6.56 -6.17
C ALA A 46 7.04 -5.25 -6.37
N ARG A 47 7.21 -4.77 -7.61
CA ARG A 47 7.80 -3.45 -7.88
C ARG A 47 6.98 -2.32 -7.25
N LEU A 48 5.64 -2.40 -7.34
CA LEU A 48 4.73 -1.42 -6.75
C LEU A 48 4.86 -1.38 -5.23
N ALA A 49 4.94 -2.55 -4.57
CA ALA A 49 5.15 -2.64 -3.14
C ALA A 49 6.43 -1.90 -2.72
N PHE A 50 7.56 -2.07 -3.41
CA PHE A 50 8.79 -1.34 -3.11
C PHE A 50 8.70 0.16 -3.41
N PHE A 51 8.09 0.52 -4.54
CA PHE A 51 7.84 1.92 -4.89
C PHE A 51 7.06 2.63 -3.77
N CYS A 52 6.01 1.99 -3.24
CA CYS A 52 5.22 2.50 -2.14
C CYS A 52 5.98 2.44 -0.80
N TYR A 53 6.77 1.39 -0.55
CA TYR A 53 7.51 1.21 0.71
C TYR A 53 8.56 2.30 0.95
N ASN A 54 9.19 2.77 -0.14
CA ASN A 54 10.17 3.85 -0.10
C ASN A 54 9.54 5.23 0.18
N ARG A 55 8.20 5.35 0.19
CA ARG A 55 7.47 6.58 0.49
C ARG A 55 6.63 6.41 1.75
N VAL A 56 6.95 7.18 2.79
CA VAL A 56 6.31 7.05 4.12
C VAL A 56 4.78 7.12 4.05
N HIS A 57 4.23 8.05 3.27
CA HIS A 57 2.77 8.23 3.13
C HIS A 57 2.07 7.12 2.34
N LEU A 58 2.81 6.27 1.60
CA LEU A 58 2.28 5.12 0.87
C LEU A 58 2.59 3.79 1.55
N ARG A 59 3.21 3.82 2.74
CA ARG A 59 3.73 2.61 3.38
C ARG A 59 2.64 1.63 3.81
N SER A 60 1.47 2.14 4.21
CA SER A 60 0.29 1.30 4.46
C SER A 60 -0.15 0.55 3.19
N LEU A 61 -0.22 1.25 2.04
CA LEU A 61 -0.50 0.62 0.75
C LEU A 61 0.61 -0.38 0.37
N ALA A 62 1.87 -0.07 0.66
CA ALA A 62 2.99 -0.97 0.40
C ALA A 62 2.82 -2.33 1.09
N PHE A 63 2.40 -2.33 2.36
CA PHE A 63 2.14 -3.57 3.11
C PHE A 63 0.93 -4.33 2.56
N GLN A 64 -0.16 -3.63 2.22
CA GLN A 64 -1.34 -4.25 1.60
C GLN A 64 -0.99 -4.93 0.27
N VAL A 65 -0.17 -4.29 -0.57
CA VAL A 65 0.30 -4.88 -1.83
C VAL A 65 1.26 -6.04 -1.57
N ALA A 66 2.21 -5.88 -0.64
CA ALA A 66 3.19 -6.91 -0.31
C ALA A 66 2.54 -8.19 0.26
N ALA A 67 1.49 -8.06 1.06
CA ALA A 67 0.72 -9.18 1.58
C ALA A 67 0.01 -10.01 0.49
N LEU A 68 -0.25 -9.40 -0.68
CA LEU A 68 -0.84 -10.06 -1.86
C LEU A 68 0.22 -10.52 -2.87
N CYS A 69 1.51 -10.31 -2.59
CA CYS A 69 2.60 -10.75 -3.45
C CYS A 69 3.09 -12.13 -3.04
N GLU A 70 3.62 -12.88 -4.01
CA GLU A 70 4.40 -14.06 -3.69
C GLU A 70 5.78 -13.63 -3.16
N LEU A 71 6.26 -14.31 -2.11
CA LEU A 71 7.60 -14.06 -1.56
C LEU A 71 8.69 -14.18 -2.63
N ARG A 72 8.50 -15.10 -3.60
CA ARG A 72 9.41 -15.28 -4.73
C ARG A 72 9.58 -13.99 -5.54
N ASP A 73 8.48 -13.32 -5.89
CA ASP A 73 8.53 -12.08 -6.68
C ASP A 73 9.21 -10.94 -5.93
N LEU A 74 8.93 -10.81 -4.62
CA LEU A 74 9.58 -9.82 -3.76
C LEU A 74 11.09 -10.05 -3.67
N ARG A 75 11.52 -11.32 -3.52
CA ARG A 75 12.94 -11.70 -3.51
C ARG A 75 13.62 -11.46 -4.86
N LEU A 76 12.94 -11.77 -5.97
CA LEU A 76 13.50 -11.55 -7.30
C LEU A 76 13.82 -10.08 -7.57
N ILE A 77 13.03 -9.15 -7.00
CA ILE A 77 13.20 -7.71 -7.23
C ILE A 77 14.19 -7.07 -6.25
N ALA A 78 14.20 -7.49 -4.97
CA ALA A 78 14.98 -6.79 -3.94
C ALA A 78 15.78 -7.69 -2.98
N GLY A 79 15.86 -9.00 -3.25
CA GLY A 79 16.59 -9.97 -2.44
C GLY A 79 16.11 -9.97 -0.99
N THR A 80 17.06 -9.80 -0.05
CA THR A 80 16.80 -9.76 1.40
C THR A 80 15.83 -8.64 1.81
N LYS A 81 15.78 -7.51 1.08
CA LYS A 81 14.77 -6.47 1.35
C LYS A 81 13.34 -6.96 1.07
N GLY A 82 13.18 -7.93 0.17
CA GLY A 82 11.91 -8.62 -0.08
C GLY A 82 11.48 -9.51 1.07
N ASP A 83 12.42 -10.22 1.69
CA ASP A 83 12.14 -11.00 2.90
C ASP A 83 11.62 -10.10 4.03
N LEU A 84 12.33 -9.00 4.28
CA LEU A 84 11.95 -8.03 5.32
C LEU A 84 10.60 -7.37 5.04
N LEU A 85 10.33 -7.01 3.78
CA LEU A 85 9.05 -6.40 3.42
C LEU A 85 7.90 -7.39 3.60
N TYR A 86 8.09 -8.65 3.21
CA TYR A 86 7.09 -9.69 3.36
C TYR A 86 6.81 -10.01 4.84
N SER A 87 7.86 -10.11 5.68
CA SER A 87 7.68 -10.32 7.12
C SER A 87 6.90 -9.16 7.74
N GLN A 88 7.30 -7.92 7.48
CA GLN A 88 6.63 -6.73 7.99
C GLN A 88 5.18 -6.63 7.52
N ALA A 89 4.88 -6.99 6.28
CA ALA A 89 3.52 -6.97 5.76
C ALA A 89 2.63 -8.02 6.44
N THR A 90 3.17 -9.20 6.72
CA THR A 90 2.46 -10.28 7.42
C THR A 90 2.21 -9.91 8.88
N GLU A 91 3.20 -9.30 9.53
CA GLU A 91 3.06 -8.77 10.89
C GLU A 91 2.06 -7.61 10.95
N ALA A 92 2.13 -6.66 10.01
CA ALA A 92 1.21 -5.53 9.93
C ALA A 92 -0.25 -5.99 9.74
N GLY A 93 -0.49 -7.06 8.98
CA GLY A 93 -1.81 -7.67 8.84
C GLY A 93 -2.41 -8.18 10.16
N LEU A 94 -1.57 -8.51 11.16
CA LEU A 94 -2.04 -8.87 12.51
C LEU A 94 -2.51 -7.64 13.31
N PHE A 95 -2.08 -6.43 12.93
CA PHE A 95 -2.37 -5.19 13.64
C PHE A 95 -3.42 -4.30 12.93
N ASP A 96 -3.72 -4.57 11.65
CA ASP A 96 -4.63 -3.76 10.81
C ASP A 96 -6.10 -4.24 10.80
N ASP A 97 -6.52 -5.07 11.76
CA ASP A 97 -7.96 -5.34 12.05
C ASP A 97 -8.70 -4.07 12.58
N SER A 98 -8.08 -2.90 12.45
CA SER A 98 -8.68 -1.61 12.77
C SER A 98 -9.17 -0.96 11.50
N ASP A 99 -10.34 -1.39 11.04
CA ASP A 99 -11.17 -0.61 10.13
C ASP A 99 -11.23 0.87 10.62
N PRO A 100 -10.80 1.86 9.82
CA PRO A 100 -10.74 3.24 10.26
C PRO A 100 -12.14 3.84 10.52
N ALA A 101 -13.23 3.21 10.07
CA ALA A 101 -14.59 3.60 10.42
C ALA A 101 -15.00 3.11 11.82
N SER A 102 -14.40 2.03 12.34
CA SER A 102 -14.60 1.54 13.72
C SER A 102 -13.97 2.46 14.78
N ARG A 103 -13.03 3.34 14.38
CA ARG A 103 -12.30 4.23 15.32
C ARG A 103 -13.04 5.51 15.72
N ARG A 104 -14.30 5.70 15.31
CA ARG A 104 -15.14 6.77 15.88
C ARG A 104 -15.65 6.35 17.27
N LYS A 105 -14.73 6.33 18.24
CA LYS A 105 -15.09 6.27 19.67
C LYS A 105 -16.03 7.44 19.96
N GLY A 106 -17.23 7.13 20.44
CA GLY A 106 -18.22 8.10 20.84
C GLY A 106 -17.61 9.10 21.82
N VAL A 107 -17.65 10.38 21.45
CA VAL A 107 -17.36 11.47 22.38
C VAL A 107 -18.50 11.49 23.39
N THR A 108 -18.29 10.91 24.57
CA THR A 108 -19.21 11.09 25.69
C THR A 108 -19.00 12.50 26.22
N LEU A 109 -19.93 13.41 25.92
CA LEU A 109 -20.01 14.70 26.61
C LEU A 109 -20.28 14.42 28.09
N ALA A 110 -19.32 14.76 28.96
CA ALA A 110 -19.56 14.79 30.39
C ALA A 110 -20.63 15.86 30.66
N ARG A 111 -21.78 15.44 31.21
CA ARG A 111 -22.79 16.36 31.74
C ARG A 111 -22.20 17.01 32.99
N THR A 112 -21.56 18.15 32.84
CA THR A 112 -21.23 19.00 33.99
C THR A 112 -22.53 19.65 34.45
N ALA A 113 -23.07 19.14 35.55
CA ALA A 113 -24.10 19.80 36.34
C ALA A 113 -23.37 20.64 37.38
N ARG A 114 -23.41 21.98 37.28
CA ARG A 114 -23.21 22.91 38.41
C ARG A 114 -23.83 24.27 38.06
N GLY A 115 -24.73 24.73 38.95
CA GLY A 115 -25.30 26.08 38.96
C GLY A 115 -26.78 26.05 39.28
#